data_AF-A0AB39M319-F1
#
_entry.id   AF-A0AB39M319-F1
#
_cell.length_a   1.000
_cell.length_b   1.000
_cell.length_c   1.000
_cell.angle_alpha   90.00
_cell.angle_beta   90.00
_cell.angle_gamma   90.00
#
_symmetry.space_group_name_H-M   'P 1'
#
loop_
_entity.id
_entity.type
_entity.pdbx_description
1 polymer ?
#
loop_
_entity_poly.entity_id
_entity_poly.type
_entity_poly.pdbx_seq_one_letter_code
_entity_poly.pdbx_strand_id
1 'polypeptide(L)'
;MKPYTDRVTLSDGAAIRVRIERGMTGDAVFHELNSNNWAGGGRIYWSGGSLYLLFGDELLAMQNSRYESAGTLAEAAETALAFFVECAENCIRHAKSEGVDISACYTN
;
A
#
# COMPACT_ATOMS: atom_id res chain seq x y z
N MET A 1 11.02 -14.94 -7.17
CA MET A 1 10.42 -13.59 -6.97
C MET A 1 10.61 -13.19 -5.52
N LYS A 2 10.97 -11.93 -5.25
CA LYS A 2 11.30 -11.45 -3.89
C LYS A 2 10.06 -11.46 -2.98
N PRO A 3 10.23 -11.58 -1.65
CA PRO A 3 9.12 -11.46 -0.69
C PRO A 3 8.70 -9.99 -0.44
N TYR A 4 9.39 -9.04 -1.06
CA TYR A 4 9.10 -7.61 -0.99
C TYR A 4 9.27 -6.98 -2.37
N THR A 5 8.54 -5.89 -2.61
CA THR A 5 8.87 -4.96 -3.70
C THR A 5 10.14 -4.19 -3.37
N ASP A 6 10.62 -3.42 -4.35
CA ASP A 6 11.66 -2.43 -4.10
C ASP A 6 11.13 -1.30 -3.20
N ARG A 7 12.06 -0.54 -2.61
CA ARG A 7 11.75 0.57 -1.70
C ARG A 7 11.58 1.86 -2.49
N VAL A 8 10.58 2.65 -2.13
CA VAL A 8 10.34 4.01 -2.64
C VAL A 8 10.48 4.99 -1.48
N THR A 9 11.17 6.10 -1.70
CA THR A 9 11.28 7.19 -0.72
C THR A 9 10.19 8.22 -0.98
N LEU A 10 9.41 8.53 0.05
CA LEU A 10 8.35 9.52 0.04
C LEU A 10 8.89 10.94 0.24
N SER A 11 8.06 11.95 -0.03
CA SER A 11 8.43 13.37 0.04
C SER A 11 8.65 13.94 1.45
N ASP A 12 8.38 13.15 2.49
CA ASP A 12 8.74 13.42 3.89
C ASP A 12 10.01 12.69 4.33
N GLY A 13 10.64 11.92 3.43
CA GLY A 13 11.84 11.12 3.70
C GLY A 13 11.55 9.71 4.21
N ALA A 14 10.29 9.35 4.47
CA ALA A 14 9.93 7.98 4.83
C ALA A 14 10.17 7.02 3.65
N ALA A 15 10.50 5.76 3.95
CA ALA A 15 10.59 4.72 2.94
C ALA A 15 9.37 3.80 3.01
N ILE A 16 8.78 3.52 1.85
CA ILE A 16 7.66 2.59 1.70
C ILE A 16 8.05 1.42 0.81
N ARG A 17 7.54 0.23 1.14
CA ARG A 17 7.59 -0.97 0.29
C ARG A 17 6.42 -1.88 0.63
N VAL A 18 6.18 -2.87 -0.20
CA VAL A 18 5.16 -3.90 0.04
C VAL A 18 5.83 -5.21 0.43
N ARG A 19 5.32 -5.86 1.49
CA ARG A 19 5.58 -7.28 1.77
C ARG A 19 4.52 -8.13 1.08
N ILE A 20 4.95 -9.21 0.44
CA ILE A 20 4.10 -10.10 -0.35
C ILE A 20 3.89 -11.40 0.43
N GLU A 21 2.66 -11.61 0.91
CA GLU A 21 2.21 -12.85 1.53
C GLU A 21 1.39 -13.65 0.53
N ARG A 22 1.84 -14.85 0.17
CA ARG A 22 1.19 -15.68 -0.87
C ARG A 22 0.21 -16.64 -0.23
N GLY A 23 -1.00 -16.67 -0.76
CA GLY A 23 -1.98 -17.70 -0.46
C GLY A 23 -1.65 -19.02 -1.16
N MET A 24 -2.21 -20.11 -0.65
CA MET A 24 -2.02 -21.45 -1.22
C MET A 24 -2.75 -21.65 -2.55
N THR A 25 -3.73 -20.79 -2.85
CA THR A 25 -4.60 -20.88 -4.04
C THR A 25 -4.20 -19.93 -5.17
N GLY A 26 -3.01 -19.33 -5.08
CA GLY A 26 -2.48 -18.40 -6.09
C GLY A 26 -2.89 -16.94 -5.85
N ASP A 27 -3.66 -16.67 -4.80
CA ASP A 27 -3.96 -15.35 -4.27
C ASP A 27 -2.81 -14.78 -3.43
N ALA A 28 -2.90 -13.51 -3.05
CA ALA A 28 -1.90 -12.88 -2.18
C ALA A 28 -2.47 -11.73 -1.36
N VAL A 29 -1.81 -11.45 -0.23
CA VAL A 29 -2.00 -10.23 0.57
C VAL A 29 -0.72 -9.40 0.50
N PHE A 30 -0.89 -8.12 0.17
CA PHE A 30 0.15 -7.10 0.12
C PHE A 30 0.05 -6.24 1.37
N HIS A 31 1.09 -6.26 2.18
CA HIS A 31 1.16 -5.46 3.41
C HIS A 31 2.02 -4.24 3.16
N GLU A 32 1.46 -3.06 3.36
CA GLU A 32 2.21 -1.82 3.38
C GLU A 32 3.22 -1.83 4.53
N LEU A 33 4.48 -1.49 4.21
CA LEU A 33 5.51 -1.26 5.19
C LEU A 33 6.06 0.16 5.01
N ASN A 34 5.61 1.08 5.86
CA ASN A 34 6.10 2.45 5.93
C ASN A 34 7.10 2.56 7.09
N SER A 35 8.29 3.14 6.85
CA SER A 35 9.34 3.27 7.87
C SER A 35 8.94 4.12 9.07
N ASN A 36 8.02 5.07 8.88
CA ASN A 36 7.54 5.95 9.95
C ASN A 36 6.27 5.40 10.61
N ASN A 37 5.61 4.39 10.03
CA ASN A 37 4.42 3.76 10.59
C ASN A 37 4.50 2.23 10.46
N TRP A 38 5.29 1.60 11.34
CA TRP A 38 5.57 0.17 11.30
C TRP A 38 4.39 -0.71 11.76
N ALA A 39 3.41 -0.13 12.47
CA ALA A 39 2.27 -0.86 13.07
C ALA A 39 0.93 -0.63 12.35
N GLY A 40 0.80 0.43 11.53
CA GLY A 40 -0.49 0.89 11.00
C GLY A 40 -0.62 0.86 9.48
N GLY A 41 0.12 0.01 8.78
CA GLY A 41 0.08 -0.08 7.32
C GLY A 41 -1.22 -0.69 6.76
N GLY A 42 -1.62 -0.24 5.58
CA GLY A 42 -2.73 -0.80 4.82
C GLY A 42 -2.45 -2.20 4.28
N ARG A 43 -3.52 -2.90 3.89
CA ARG A 43 -3.46 -4.25 3.30
C ARG A 43 -4.31 -4.29 2.03
N ILE A 44 -3.77 -4.91 0.98
CA ILE A 44 -4.49 -5.18 -0.27
C ILE A 44 -4.50 -6.69 -0.54
N TYR A 45 -5.67 -7.24 -0.84
CA TYR A 45 -5.85 -8.62 -1.27
C TYR A 45 -5.92 -8.66 -2.78
N TRP A 46 -5.29 -9.67 -3.39
CA TRP A 46 -5.37 -9.93 -4.81
C TRP A 46 -5.80 -11.36 -5.08
N SER A 47 -6.87 -11.51 -5.86
CA SER A 47 -7.44 -12.80 -6.24
C SER A 47 -8.19 -12.70 -7.55
N GLY A 48 -8.06 -13.72 -8.40
CA GLY A 48 -8.75 -13.77 -9.70
C GLY A 48 -8.41 -12.61 -10.64
N GLY A 49 -7.28 -11.91 -10.43
CA GLY A 49 -6.87 -10.75 -11.20
C GLY A 49 -7.36 -9.40 -10.68
N SER A 50 -8.20 -9.37 -9.63
CA SER A 50 -8.73 -8.13 -9.03
C SER A 50 -8.04 -7.81 -7.71
N LEU A 51 -7.93 -6.51 -7.39
CA LEU A 51 -7.39 -6.02 -6.12
C LEU A 51 -8.51 -5.46 -5.22
N TYR A 52 -8.36 -5.68 -3.93
CA TYR A 52 -9.33 -5.31 -2.90
C TYR A 52 -8.60 -4.71 -1.69
N LEU A 53 -9.14 -3.65 -1.11
CA LEU A 53 -8.67 -3.11 0.17
C LEU A 53 -9.19 -3.97 1.31
N LEU A 54 -8.32 -4.35 2.25
CA LEU A 54 -8.77 -4.89 3.54
C LEU A 54 -8.86 -3.77 4.56
N PHE A 55 -10.07 -3.51 5.05
CA PHE A 55 -10.33 -2.52 6.10
C PHE A 55 -11.07 -3.20 7.26
N GLY A 56 -10.38 -3.40 8.39
CA GLY A 56 -10.90 -4.26 9.45
C GLY A 56 -11.11 -5.69 8.94
N ASP A 57 -12.37 -6.15 9.01
CA ASP A 57 -12.83 -7.45 8.49
C ASP A 57 -13.52 -7.35 7.13
N GLU A 58 -13.56 -6.14 6.54
CA GLU A 58 -14.20 -5.91 5.24
C GLU A 58 -13.21 -6.02 4.08
N LEU A 59 -13.73 -6.53 2.97
CA LEU A 59 -13.03 -6.61 1.69
C LEU A 59 -13.74 -5.71 0.68
N LEU A 60 -13.10 -4.59 0.33
CA LEU A 60 -13.67 -3.58 -0.55
C LEU A 60 -12.98 -3.61 -1.90
N ALA A 61 -13.73 -3.82 -2.98
CA ALA A 61 -13.18 -3.80 -4.34
C ALA A 61 -12.61 -2.42 -4.67
N MET A 62 -11.38 -2.37 -5.20
CA MET A 62 -10.77 -1.12 -5.62
C MET A 62 -11.57 -0.53 -6.80
N GLN A 63 -12.00 0.72 -6.66
CA GLN A 63 -12.86 1.41 -7.65
C GLN A 63 -12.05 2.27 -8.64
N ASN A 64 -10.77 2.52 -8.36
CA ASN A 64 -9.91 3.28 -9.26
C ASN A 64 -9.34 2.34 -10.32
N SER A 65 -9.65 2.58 -11.59
CA SER A 65 -9.25 1.71 -12.70
C SER A 65 -7.75 1.52 -12.86
N ARG A 66 -6.92 2.43 -12.34
CA ARG A 66 -5.46 2.25 -12.32
C ARG A 66 -4.99 1.16 -11.36
N TYR A 67 -5.83 0.80 -10.39
CA TYR A 67 -5.48 -0.11 -9.29
C TYR A 67 -6.45 -1.27 -9.12
N GLU A 68 -7.49 -1.37 -9.95
CA GLU A 68 -8.55 -2.36 -9.79
C GLU A 68 -8.13 -3.79 -10.14
N SER A 69 -7.14 -3.94 -11.02
CA SER A 69 -6.76 -5.24 -11.58
C SER A 69 -5.26 -5.35 -11.84
N ALA A 70 -4.79 -6.60 -11.88
CA ALA A 70 -3.45 -7.00 -12.28
C ALA A 70 -3.46 -8.46 -12.73
N GLY A 71 -2.84 -8.76 -13.88
CA GLY A 71 -2.82 -10.09 -14.48
C GLY A 71 -1.80 -11.05 -13.86
N THR A 72 -0.80 -10.53 -13.15
CA THR A 72 0.22 -11.36 -12.47
C THR A 72 0.47 -10.91 -11.04
N LEU A 73 1.02 -11.81 -10.23
CA LEU A 73 1.39 -11.48 -8.86
C LEU A 73 2.45 -10.36 -8.76
N ALA A 74 3.37 -10.29 -9.72
CA ALA A 74 4.39 -9.25 -9.75
C ALA A 74 3.75 -7.89 -10.06
N GLU A 75 2.89 -7.84 -11.07
CA GLU A 75 2.10 -6.65 -11.41
C GLU A 75 1.22 -6.23 -10.23
N ALA A 76 0.53 -7.16 -9.58
CA ALA A 76 -0.31 -6.88 -8.43
C ALA A 76 0.48 -6.26 -7.25
N ALA A 77 1.71 -6.73 -7.01
CA ALA A 77 2.58 -6.17 -5.99
C ALA A 77 3.03 -4.73 -6.32
N GLU A 78 3.37 -4.46 -7.58
CA GLU A 78 3.75 -3.11 -8.04
C GLU A 78 2.54 -2.16 -8.05
N THR A 79 1.37 -2.65 -8.46
CA THR A 79 0.10 -1.90 -8.40
C THR A 79 -0.25 -1.54 -6.95
N ALA A 80 -0.11 -2.48 -6.02
CA ALA A 80 -0.30 -2.22 -4.59
C ALA A 80 0.71 -1.18 -4.06
N LEU A 81 1.99 -1.30 -4.42
CA LEU A 81 3.01 -0.31 -4.04
C LEU A 81 2.65 1.08 -4.56
N ALA A 82 2.28 1.20 -5.84
CA ALA A 82 1.91 2.47 -6.45
C ALA A 82 0.69 3.10 -5.77
N PHE A 83 -0.31 2.29 -5.41
CA PHE A 83 -1.47 2.75 -4.65
C PHE A 83 -1.07 3.30 -3.28
N PHE A 84 -0.31 2.54 -2.49
CA PHE A 84 0.10 2.99 -1.16
C PHE A 84 0.98 4.25 -1.22
N VAL A 85 1.90 4.34 -2.19
CA VAL A 85 2.72 5.54 -2.42
C VAL A 85 1.81 6.75 -2.71
N GLU A 86 0.83 6.61 -3.61
CA GLU A 86 -0.07 7.72 -3.95
C GLU A 86 -0.90 8.16 -2.74
N CYS A 87 -1.46 7.22 -1.98
CA CYS A 87 -2.19 7.52 -0.76
C CYS A 87 -1.32 8.26 0.27
N ALA A 88 -0.11 7.75 0.53
CA ALA A 88 0.80 8.36 1.48
C ALA A 88 1.22 9.77 1.03
N GLU A 89 1.59 9.95 -0.24
CA GLU A 89 1.96 11.26 -0.78
C GLU A 89 0.81 12.27 -0.74
N ASN A 90 -0.43 11.82 -0.98
CA ASN A 90 -1.59 12.69 -0.85
C ASN A 90 -1.80 13.13 0.60
N CYS A 91 -1.66 12.23 1.57
CA CYS A 91 -1.73 12.56 3.00
C CYS A 91 -0.62 13.53 3.41
N ILE A 92 0.62 13.28 2.99
CA ILE A 92 1.78 14.15 3.25
C ILE A 92 1.55 15.55 2.65
N ARG A 93 1.08 15.62 1.40
CA ARG A 93 0.78 16.89 0.72
C ARG A 93 -0.31 17.68 1.45
N HIS A 94 -1.38 16.99 1.87
CA HIS A 94 -2.47 17.62 2.61
C HIS A 94 -1.99 18.12 3.99
N ALA A 95 -1.25 17.33 4.75
CA ALA A 95 -0.69 17.77 6.03
C ALA A 95 0.20 19.02 5.85
N LYS A 96 1.07 19.05 4.83
CA LYS A 96 1.87 20.23 4.49
C LYS A 96 1.02 21.44 4.15
N SER A 97 -0.08 21.27 3.39
CA SER A 97 -0.95 22.39 3.01
C SER A 97 -1.70 22.99 4.21
N GLU A 98 -2.02 22.17 5.21
CA GLU A 98 -2.66 22.60 6.46
C GLU A 98 -1.65 23.11 7.50
N GLY A 99 -0.35 23.12 7.21
CA GLY A 99 0.70 23.52 8.16
C GLY A 99 0.90 22.53 9.31
N VAL A 100 0.45 21.29 9.15
CA VAL A 100 0.64 20.21 10.15
C VAL A 100 2.05 19.65 10.03
N ASP A 101 2.72 19.48 11.18
CA ASP A 101 3.98 18.74 11.25
C ASP A 101 3.71 17.26 10.95
N ILE A 102 4.24 16.79 9.81
CA ILE A 102 4.05 15.42 9.33
C ILE A 102 4.55 14.39 10.34
N SER A 103 5.60 14.70 11.10
CA SER A 103 6.14 13.75 12.08
C SER A 103 5.10 13.40 13.16
N ALA A 104 4.20 14.33 13.48
CA ALA A 104 3.10 14.11 14.42
C ALA A 104 2.03 13.14 13.88
N CYS A 105 1.89 13.00 12.56
CA CYS A 105 0.94 12.06 11.95
C CYS A 105 1.32 10.59 12.15
N TYR A 106 2.55 10.33 12.61
CA TYR A 106 3.10 8.98 12.79
C TYR A 106 3.26 8.56 14.25
N THR A 107 3.09 9.50 15.19
CA THR A 107 3.20 9.27 16.63
C THR A 107 1.80 9.10 17.23
N ASN A 108 1.31 7.86 17.28
CA ASN A 108 0.24 7.46 18.20
C ASN A 108 0.83 6.74 19.41
#